data_AF-A0A6I2R0Z9-F1
#
_entry.id   AF-A0A6I2R0Z9-F1
#
_cell.length_a   1.000
_cell.length_b   1.000
_cell.length_c   1.000
_cell.angle_alpha   90.00
_cell.angle_beta   90.00
_cell.angle_gamma   90.00
#
_symmetry.space_group_name_H-M   'P 1'
#
loop_
_entity.id
_entity.type
_entity.pdbx_description
1 polymer ?
#
loop_
_entity_poly.entity_id
_entity_poly.type
_entity_poly.pdbx_seq_one_letter_code
_entity_poly.pdbx_strand_id
1 'polypeptide(L)'
;MYEGKEVWTQENFSYQDVKIGDYVEQAVVDDAMDCLPPACMTSRCSQMGEPYSHREDPETGEFRATYATFKRVGGEWPNGIWQYCGHCFRGENVERGKDPVYY
;
A
#
# COMPACT_ATOMS: atom_id res chain seq x y z
N MET A 1 -11.74 1.47 15.58
CA MET A 1 -12.23 0.21 14.99
C MET A 1 -13.02 0.53 13.73
N TYR A 2 -12.76 -0.17 12.62
CA TYR A 2 -13.52 -0.08 11.37
C TYR A 2 -13.85 -1.51 10.92
N GLU A 3 -15.13 -1.78 10.62
CA GLU A 3 -15.63 -3.13 10.30
C GLU A 3 -15.20 -4.22 11.29
N GLY A 4 -15.16 -3.89 12.59
CA GLY A 4 -14.77 -4.84 13.65
C GLY A 4 -13.27 -5.13 13.73
N LYS A 5 -12.42 -4.49 12.92
CA LYS A 5 -10.96 -4.54 13.02
C LYS A 5 -10.38 -3.27 13.62
N GLU A 6 -9.21 -3.40 14.23
CA GLU A 6 -8.43 -2.25 14.68
C GLU A 6 -7.92 -1.44 13.49
N VAL A 7 -7.81 -0.13 13.69
CA VAL A 7 -7.24 0.79 12.70
C VAL A 7 -5.88 1.19 13.24
N TRP A 8 -4.83 0.88 12.51
CA TRP A 8 -3.48 1.29 12.81
C TRP A 8 -3.36 2.81 12.74
N THR A 9 -2.76 3.39 13.77
CA THR A 9 -2.46 4.81 13.88
C THR A 9 -1.02 5.08 13.49
N GLN A 10 -0.69 6.34 13.25
CA GLN A 10 0.67 6.79 12.96
C GLN A 10 1.68 6.32 14.02
N GLU A 11 1.27 6.26 15.30
CA GLU A 11 2.14 5.88 16.41
C GLU A 11 2.41 4.37 16.50
N ASN A 12 1.50 3.53 16.02
CA ASN A 12 1.61 2.07 16.14
C ASN A 12 1.88 1.34 14.82
N PHE A 13 1.82 2.05 13.69
CA PHE A 13 2.00 1.47 12.37
C PHE A 13 3.43 0.94 12.15
N SER A 14 3.51 -0.30 11.65
CA SER A 14 4.77 -0.97 11.32
C SER A 14 4.63 -1.69 9.98
N TYR A 15 5.50 -1.36 9.02
CA TYR A 15 5.57 -2.05 7.74
C TYR A 15 5.95 -3.53 7.85
N GLN A 16 6.53 -3.95 8.98
CA GLN A 16 6.89 -5.36 9.23
C GLN A 16 5.69 -6.17 9.73
N ASP A 17 4.76 -5.54 10.44
CA ASP A 17 3.66 -6.22 11.14
C ASP A 17 2.31 -6.08 10.42
N VAL A 18 2.13 -5.02 9.63
CA VAL A 18 0.90 -4.77 8.88
C VAL A 18 0.66 -5.87 7.86
N LYS A 19 -0.60 -6.32 7.78
CA LYS A 19 -1.02 -7.35 6.81
C LYS A 19 -1.94 -6.76 5.76
N ILE A 20 -1.96 -7.40 4.60
CA ILE A 20 -2.91 -7.08 3.54
C ILE A 20 -4.34 -7.18 4.10
N GLY A 21 -5.11 -6.12 3.93
CA GLY A 21 -6.47 -6.02 4.43
C GLY A 21 -6.62 -5.39 5.82
N ASP A 22 -5.51 -5.00 6.47
CA ASP A 22 -5.54 -4.18 7.68
C ASP A 22 -5.88 -2.73 7.35
N TYR A 23 -6.49 -2.04 8.31
CA TYR A 23 -6.92 -0.66 8.15
C TYR A 23 -5.94 0.30 8.80
N VAL A 24 -5.63 1.40 8.14
CA VAL A 24 -4.77 2.47 8.64
C VAL A 24 -5.52 3.80 8.58
N GLU A 25 -5.15 4.75 9.43
CA GLU A 25 -5.69 6.10 9.38
C GLU A 25 -5.04 6.95 8.28
N GLN A 26 -5.65 8.11 8.00
CA GLN A 26 -5.16 9.06 7.00
C GLN A 26 -3.71 9.48 7.25
N ALA A 27 -3.32 9.73 8.51
CA ALA A 27 -1.98 10.18 8.87
C ALA A 27 -0.88 9.19 8.45
N VAL A 28 -1.13 7.88 8.55
CA VAL A 28 -0.18 6.84 8.08
C VAL A 28 0.05 6.95 6.58
N VAL A 29 -1.02 7.20 5.82
CA VAL A 29 -0.92 7.33 4.36
C VAL A 29 -0.24 8.64 3.98
N ASP A 30 -0.56 9.74 4.67
CA ASP A 30 0.06 11.04 4.43
C ASP A 30 1.58 10.98 4.68
N ASP A 31 2.01 10.40 5.80
CA ASP A 31 3.43 10.17 6.09
C ASP A 31 4.12 9.36 4.98
N ALA A 32 3.47 8.31 4.48
CA ALA A 32 4.01 7.49 3.40
C ALA A 32 4.14 8.26 2.08
N MET A 33 3.20 9.16 1.77
CA MET A 33 3.24 9.99 0.56
C MET A 33 4.19 11.19 0.68
N ASP A 34 4.44 11.68 1.88
CA ASP A 34 5.31 12.84 2.14
C ASP A 34 6.81 12.49 2.18
N CYS A 35 7.17 11.20 2.31
CA CYS A 35 8.57 10.76 2.31
C CYS A 35 9.28 11.01 0.95
N LEU A 36 8.61 10.70 -0.16
CA LEU A 36 9.10 10.85 -1.53
C LEU A 36 7.92 11.10 -2.48
N PRO A 37 8.09 11.78 -3.63
CA PRO A 37 7.02 11.95 -4.60
C PRO A 37 6.33 10.62 -4.93
N PRO A 38 5.01 10.50 -4.72
CA PRO A 38 4.34 9.22 -4.75
C PRO A 38 4.31 8.61 -6.16
N ALA A 39 4.44 7.29 -6.25
CA ALA A 39 4.38 6.58 -7.53
C ALA A 39 2.97 6.64 -8.15
N CYS A 40 1.94 6.69 -7.30
CA CYS A 40 0.54 6.90 -7.64
C CYS A 40 -0.17 7.60 -6.46
N MET A 41 -1.07 8.54 -6.72
CA MET A 41 -1.81 9.24 -5.66
C MET A 41 -3.27 9.43 -6.06
N THR A 42 -4.10 8.46 -5.70
CA THR A 42 -5.55 8.48 -5.91
C THR A 42 -6.25 7.81 -4.75
N SER A 43 -7.55 8.07 -4.54
CA SER A 43 -8.32 7.38 -3.49
C SER A 43 -8.38 5.85 -3.67
N ARG A 44 -8.23 5.33 -4.90
CA ARG A 44 -8.29 3.89 -5.20
C ARG A 44 -6.93 3.19 -5.11
N CYS A 45 -5.85 3.96 -5.21
CA CYS A 45 -4.47 3.50 -5.26
C CYS A 45 -3.57 4.69 -4.91
N SER A 46 -3.06 4.70 -3.68
CA SER A 46 -1.99 5.59 -3.20
C SER A 46 -0.76 4.73 -2.93
N GLN A 47 0.36 5.09 -3.53
CA GLN A 47 1.59 4.30 -3.54
C GLN A 47 2.79 5.15 -3.18
N MET A 48 3.58 4.63 -2.25
CA MET A 48 4.83 5.27 -1.84
C MET A 48 5.76 5.49 -3.04
N GLY A 49 6.60 6.52 -2.97
CA GLY A 49 7.48 6.90 -4.08
C GLY A 49 8.57 5.86 -4.39
N GLU A 50 9.12 5.23 -3.36
CA GLU A 50 10.16 4.21 -3.52
C GLU A 50 9.59 2.83 -3.87
N PRO A 51 10.19 2.12 -4.85
CA PRO A 51 9.92 0.70 -5.06
C PRO A 51 10.32 -0.13 -3.84
N TYR A 52 9.45 -1.05 -3.42
CA TYR A 52 9.77 -2.05 -2.40
C TYR A 52 10.65 -3.17 -2.98
N SER A 53 10.22 -3.75 -4.11
CA SER A 53 10.91 -4.84 -4.81
C SER A 53 10.45 -4.90 -6.27
N HIS A 54 10.94 -5.89 -7.02
CA HIS A 54 10.43 -6.25 -8.34
C HIS A 54 9.81 -7.64 -8.28
N ARG A 55 8.69 -7.84 -8.99
CA ARG A 55 8.06 -9.16 -9.15
C ARG A 55 7.82 -9.43 -10.63
N GLU A 56 7.91 -10.71 -11.01
CA GLU A 56 7.54 -11.14 -12.36
C GLU A 56 6.02 -11.03 -12.51
N ASP A 57 5.57 -10.22 -13.46
CA ASP A 57 4.18 -10.06 -13.81
C ASP A 57 3.70 -11.30 -14.59
N PRO A 58 2.73 -12.09 -14.08
CA PRO A 58 2.26 -13.30 -14.76
C PRO A 58 1.50 -13.02 -16.05
N GLU A 59 1.03 -11.79 -16.27
CA GLU A 59 0.30 -11.40 -17.48
C GLU A 59 1.25 -11.01 -18.62
N THR A 60 2.39 -10.40 -18.31
CA THR A 60 3.35 -9.91 -19.31
C THR A 60 4.66 -10.71 -19.37
N GLY A 61 5.01 -11.42 -18.29
CA GLY A 61 6.31 -12.07 -18.11
C GLY A 61 7.45 -11.11 -17.75
N GLU A 62 7.16 -9.81 -17.55
CA GLU A 62 8.18 -8.81 -17.25
C GLU A 62 8.35 -8.60 -15.74
N PHE A 63 9.58 -8.31 -15.31
CA PHE A 63 9.82 -7.86 -13.93
C PHE A 63 9.40 -6.40 -13.77
N ARG A 64 8.38 -6.16 -12.96
CA ARG A 64 7.84 -4.83 -12.67
C ARG A 64 8.07 -4.46 -11.21
N ALA A 65 8.35 -3.19 -10.97
CA ALA A 65 8.47 -2.63 -9.63
C ALA A 65 7.14 -2.71 -8.87
N THR A 66 7.23 -3.01 -7.58
CA THR A 66 6.11 -3.08 -6.63
C THR A 66 6.26 -2.01 -5.57
N TYR A 67 5.15 -1.49 -5.06
CA TYR A 67 5.10 -0.34 -4.17
C TYR A 67 4.16 -0.61 -3.00
N ALA A 68 4.51 -0.15 -1.80
CA ALA A 68 3.59 -0.14 -0.67
C ALA A 68 2.31 0.63 -1.07
N THR A 69 1.17 -0.05 -1.01
CA THR A 69 -0.07 0.43 -1.63
C THR A 69 -1.20 0.52 -0.60
N PHE A 70 -1.93 1.63 -0.65
CA PHE A 70 -3.11 1.89 0.16
C PHE A 70 -4.31 2.24 -0.73
N LYS A 71 -5.52 1.90 -0.28
CA LYS A 71 -6.77 2.36 -0.91
C LYS A 71 -7.74 2.88 0.15
N ARG A 72 -8.46 3.96 -0.15
CA ARG A 72 -9.44 4.53 0.77
C ARG A 72 -10.70 3.67 0.78
N VAL A 73 -11.16 3.30 1.96
CA VAL A 73 -12.36 2.47 2.17
C VAL A 73 -13.48 3.23 2.88
N GLY A 74 -13.16 4.31 3.59
CA GLY A 74 -14.16 5.14 4.25
C GLY A 74 -13.59 6.42 4.84
N GLY A 75 -14.40 7.10 5.64
CA GLY A 75 -14.06 8.38 6.26
C GLY A 75 -14.11 9.56 5.29
N GLU A 76 -14.28 10.74 5.87
CA GLU A 76 -14.18 12.02 5.18
C GLU A 76 -12.86 12.70 5.56
N TRP A 77 -12.32 13.53 4.68
CA TRP A 77 -11.12 14.31 5.01
C TRP A 77 -11.40 15.21 6.23
N PRO A 78 -10.49 15.28 7.22
CA PRO A 78 -9.13 14.73 7.24
C PRO A 78 -9.00 13.32 7.87
N ASN A 79 -10.09 12.65 8.21
CA ASN A 79 -10.11 11.38 8.94
C ASN A 79 -10.44 10.17 8.03
N GLY A 80 -9.73 10.06 6.91
CA GLY A 80 -9.88 8.93 5.99
C GLY A 80 -9.47 7.60 6.63
N ILE A 81 -10.24 6.54 6.35
CA ILE A 81 -9.87 5.15 6.66
C ILE A 81 -9.35 4.52 5.37
N TRP A 82 -8.15 3.97 5.43
CA TRP A 82 -7.48 3.32 4.32
C TRP A 82 -7.24 1.84 4.63
N GLN A 83 -7.16 1.03 3.60
CA GLN A 83 -6.76 -0.37 3.69
C GLN A 83 -5.38 -0.54 3.06
N TYR A 84 -4.49 -1.24 3.76
CA TYR A 84 -3.20 -1.67 3.22
C TYR A 84 -3.40 -2.84 2.24
N CYS A 85 -2.89 -2.69 1.03
CA CYS A 85 -3.06 -3.64 -0.07
C CYS A 85 -1.80 -4.52 -0.31
N GLY A 86 -0.72 -4.30 0.44
CA GLY A 86 0.57 -4.95 0.21
C GLY A 86 1.45 -4.19 -0.78
N HIS A 87 2.30 -4.94 -1.47
CA HIS A 87 3.26 -4.45 -2.46
C HIS A 87 2.72 -4.70 -3.88
N CYS A 88 1.92 -3.76 -4.36
CA CYS A 88 1.26 -3.88 -5.67
C CYS A 88 2.09 -3.26 -6.78
N PHE A 89 1.87 -3.70 -8.02
CA PHE A 89 2.42 -3.00 -9.17
C PHE A 89 1.89 -1.57 -9.27
N ARG A 90 2.63 -0.70 -9.94
CA ARG A 90 2.27 0.72 -10.08
C ARG A 90 0.85 0.90 -10.65
N GLY A 91 0.00 1.64 -9.95
CA GLY A 91 -1.39 1.93 -10.31
C GLY A 91 -2.39 0.81 -10.01
N GLU A 92 -1.93 -0.32 -9.47
CA GLU A 92 -2.76 -1.46 -9.08
C GLU A 92 -2.95 -1.49 -7.55
N ASN A 93 -3.92 -2.26 -7.06
CA ASN A 93 -4.22 -2.38 -5.62
C ASN A 93 -4.44 -3.82 -5.16
N VAL A 94 -3.93 -4.78 -5.94
CA VAL A 94 -3.91 -6.20 -5.60
C VAL A 94 -2.46 -6.65 -5.69
N GLU A 95 -1.95 -7.21 -4.60
CA GLU A 95 -0.64 -7.82 -4.59
C GLU A 95 -0.67 -9.11 -5.44
N ARG A 96 0.17 -9.15 -6.47
CA ARG A 96 0.32 -10.30 -7.39
C ARG A 96 1.76 -10.41 -7.88
N GLY A 97 2.02 -11.40 -8.72
CA GLY A 97 3.36 -11.68 -9.23
C GLY A 97 4.16 -12.66 -8.37
N LYS A 98 5.29 -13.10 -8.91
CA LYS A 98 6.22 -14.00 -8.23
C LYS A 98 7.47 -13.24 -7.81
N ASP A 99 7.97 -13.54 -6.62
CA ASP A 99 9.24 -12.99 -6.17
C ASP A 99 10.39 -13.52 -7.04
N PRO A 100 11.45 -12.71 -7.24
CA PRO A 100 12.62 -13.12 -7.99
C PRO A 100 13.29 -14.31 -7.29
N VAL A 101 13.59 -15.36 -8.06
CA VAL A 101 14.36 -16.51 -7.57
C VAL A 101 15.84 -16.12 -7.63
N TYR A 102 16.44 -15.89 -6.47
CA TYR A 102 17.89 -15.74 -6.34
C TYR A 102 18.52 -17.14 -6.20
N TYR A 103 19.47 -17.46 -7.09
CA TYR A 103 20.23 -18.72 -7.10
C TYR A 103 21.56 -18.60 -6.35
#